data_AF-A0A0N4YYY5-F1
#
_entry.id   AF-A0A0N4YYY5-F1
#
_cell.length_a   1.000
_cell.length_b   1.000
_cell.length_c   1.000
_cell.angle_alpha   90.00
_cell.angle_beta   90.00
_cell.angle_gamma   90.00
#
_symmetry.space_group_name_H-M   'P 1'
#
loop_
_entity.id
_entity.type
_entity.pdbx_description
1 polymer ?
#
loop_
_entity_poly.entity_id
_entity_poly.type
_entity_poly.pdbx_seq_one_letter_code
_entity_poly.pdbx_strand_id
1 'polypeptide(L)'
;MLSVDDRFLVILGDNCRQLKCINLNGCRWVSDKGLAALARRCPLREVRIRGTACTDKSIYTLAQFCPDLEWISYADYSGGLNLYVTE
;
A
#
# COMPACT_ATOMS: atom_id res chain seq x y z
N MET A 1 19.92 3.91 -10.90
CA MET A 1 18.46 3.89 -11.20
C MET A 1 17.74 4.26 -9.92
N LEU A 2 16.93 5.32 -9.92
CA LEU A 2 16.11 5.70 -8.76
C LEU A 2 14.99 4.66 -8.63
N SER A 3 15.14 3.69 -7.75
CA SER A 3 14.09 2.70 -7.48
C SER A 3 13.05 3.30 -6.54
N VAL A 4 11.77 3.06 -6.80
CA VAL A 4 10.70 3.34 -5.84
C VAL A 4 10.90 2.47 -4.61
N ASP A 5 11.12 3.12 -3.45
CA ASP A 5 11.41 2.50 -2.17
C ASP A 5 10.61 3.18 -1.02
N ASP A 6 10.75 2.67 0.19
CA ASP A 6 10.04 3.20 1.37
C ASP A 6 10.29 4.69 1.61
N ARG A 7 11.47 5.23 1.26
CA ARG A 7 11.78 6.65 1.47
C ARG A 7 10.95 7.53 0.54
N PHE A 8 10.78 7.10 -0.70
CA PHE A 8 9.89 7.78 -1.64
C PHE A 8 8.45 7.83 -1.12
N LEU A 9 7.97 6.74 -0.51
CA LEU A 9 6.62 6.68 0.07
C LEU A 9 6.45 7.62 1.27
N VAL A 10 7.49 7.79 2.10
CA VAL A 10 7.48 8.79 3.19
C VAL A 10 7.32 10.20 2.63
N ILE A 11 8.11 10.55 1.61
CA ILE A 11 8.04 11.87 0.96
C ILE A 11 6.63 12.09 0.37
N LEU A 12 6.05 11.08 -0.29
CA LEU A 12 4.67 11.15 -0.78
C LEU A 12 3.67 11.34 0.36
N GLY A 13 3.79 10.60 1.47
CA GLY A 13 2.89 10.73 2.62
C GLY A 13 2.92 12.13 3.24
N ASP A 14 4.09 12.74 3.30
CA ASP A 14 4.25 14.05 3.91
C ASP A 14 3.74 15.20 3.02
N ASN A 15 3.77 15.03 1.69
CA ASN A 15 3.46 16.09 0.72
C ASN A 15 2.13 15.89 -0.04
N CYS A 16 1.61 14.66 -0.13
CA CYS A 16 0.43 14.31 -0.92
C CYS A 16 -0.73 13.83 -0.02
N ARG A 17 -1.15 14.65 0.95
CA ARG A 17 -2.17 14.28 1.98
C ARG A 17 -3.58 14.00 1.45
N GLN A 18 -3.82 14.22 0.16
CA GLN A 18 -5.09 13.90 -0.52
C GLN A 18 -4.97 12.70 -1.46
N LEU A 19 -3.85 11.96 -1.41
CA LEU A 19 -3.66 10.78 -2.24
C LEU A 19 -4.69 9.72 -1.85
N LYS A 20 -5.48 9.29 -2.84
CA LYS A 20 -6.52 8.27 -2.69
C LYS A 20 -6.17 6.96 -3.38
N CYS A 21 -5.51 7.03 -4.53
CA CYS A 21 -5.20 5.86 -5.34
C CYS A 21 -3.69 5.78 -5.56
N ILE A 22 -3.10 4.59 -5.34
CA ILE A 22 -1.68 4.36 -5.63
C ILE A 22 -1.46 2.97 -6.21
N ASN A 23 -0.63 2.90 -7.26
CA ASN A 23 -0.18 1.66 -7.87
C ASN A 23 1.34 1.52 -7.69
N LEU A 24 1.73 0.53 -6.90
CA LEU A 24 3.11 0.18 -6.55
C LEU A 24 3.47 -1.21 -7.07
N ASN A 25 2.71 -1.76 -8.01
CA ASN A 25 2.98 -3.09 -8.56
C ASN A 25 4.41 -3.15 -9.13
N GLY A 26 5.14 -4.22 -8.78
CA GLY A 26 6.53 -4.43 -9.20
C GLY A 26 7.57 -3.59 -8.45
N CYS A 27 7.17 -2.75 -7.50
CA CYS A 27 8.08 -1.97 -6.67
C CYS A 27 8.67 -2.85 -5.55
N ARG A 28 9.61 -3.72 -5.91
CA ARG A 28 10.21 -4.75 -5.03
C ARG A 28 10.87 -4.21 -3.75
N TRP A 29 11.20 -2.92 -3.71
CA TRP A 29 11.84 -2.25 -2.57
C TRP A 29 10.86 -1.50 -1.66
N VAL A 30 9.57 -1.57 -1.97
CA VAL A 30 8.51 -1.12 -1.08
C VAL A 30 8.17 -2.26 -0.12
N SER A 31 8.16 -1.93 1.17
CA SER A 31 7.81 -2.85 2.25
C SER A 31 6.64 -2.32 3.07
N ASP A 32 6.25 -3.10 4.09
CA ASP A 32 5.25 -2.69 5.07
C ASP A 32 5.54 -1.31 5.69
N LYS A 33 6.82 -0.92 5.82
CA LYS A 33 7.21 0.37 6.40
C LYS A 33 6.80 1.54 5.52
N GLY A 34 7.08 1.47 4.23
CA GLY A 34 6.70 2.51 3.27
C GLY A 34 5.19 2.64 3.16
N LEU A 35 4.48 1.52 3.09
CA LEU A 35 3.02 1.56 3.00
C LEU A 35 2.38 2.12 4.27
N ALA A 36 2.91 1.77 5.45
CA ALA A 36 2.45 2.34 6.71
C ALA A 36 2.67 3.86 6.81
N ALA A 37 3.72 4.40 6.18
CA ALA A 37 3.94 5.84 6.11
C ALA A 37 2.85 6.53 5.28
N LEU A 38 2.45 5.94 4.15
CA LEU A 38 1.34 6.45 3.35
C LEU A 38 -0.01 6.34 4.09
N ALA A 39 -0.34 5.15 4.59
CA ALA A 39 -1.64 4.87 5.20
C ALA A 39 -1.96 5.80 6.38
N ARG A 40 -0.94 6.18 7.17
CA ARG A 40 -1.11 7.10 8.32
C ARG A 40 -1.29 8.57 7.94
N ARG A 41 -1.04 8.94 6.68
CA ARG A 41 -1.02 10.34 6.23
C ARG A 41 -2.05 10.63 5.14
N CYS A 42 -2.46 9.61 4.40
CA CYS A 42 -3.29 9.75 3.21
C CYS A 42 -4.58 8.92 3.34
N PRO A 43 -5.74 9.44 2.91
CA PRO A 43 -7.01 8.72 2.89
C PRO A 43 -7.07 7.77 1.69
N LEU A 44 -6.26 6.71 1.71
CA LEU A 44 -6.17 5.77 0.60
C LEU A 44 -7.49 5.00 0.44
N ARG A 45 -7.99 4.96 -0.79
CA ARG A 45 -9.18 4.20 -1.22
C ARG A 45 -8.82 3.01 -2.11
N GLU A 46 -7.71 3.10 -2.83
CA GLU A 46 -7.28 2.07 -3.75
C GLU A 46 -5.76 1.88 -3.73
N VAL A 47 -5.31 0.67 -3.42
CA VAL A 47 -3.89 0.34 -3.26
C VAL A 47 -3.54 -0.92 -4.03
N ARG A 48 -2.56 -0.85 -4.94
CA ARG A 48 -2.02 -2.03 -5.64
C ARG A 48 -0.56 -2.26 -5.28
N ILE A 49 -0.23 -3.42 -4.72
CA ILE A 49 1.07 -3.76 -4.14
C ILE A 49 1.59 -5.15 -4.57
N ARG A 50 1.14 -5.68 -5.71
CA ARG A 50 1.62 -6.96 -6.24
C ARG A 50 3.11 -6.90 -6.58
N GLY A 51 3.89 -7.87 -6.12
CA GLY A 51 5.34 -7.92 -6.39
C GLY A 51 6.16 -6.87 -5.65
N THR A 52 5.64 -6.42 -4.49
CA THR A 52 6.38 -5.63 -3.49
C THR A 52 6.90 -6.57 -2.38
N ALA A 53 7.65 -6.03 -1.43
CA ALA A 53 8.03 -6.74 -0.20
C ALA A 53 7.00 -6.56 0.94
N CYS A 54 5.80 -6.07 0.63
CA CYS A 54 4.71 -5.98 1.60
C CYS A 54 4.19 -7.37 1.98
N THR A 55 3.76 -7.50 3.23
CA THR A 55 3.12 -8.70 3.78
C THR A 55 1.69 -8.38 4.23
N ASP A 56 1.00 -9.33 4.85
CA ASP A 56 -0.36 -9.10 5.39
C ASP A 56 -0.39 -7.96 6.42
N LYS A 57 0.75 -7.62 7.04
CA LYS A 57 0.89 -6.43 7.90
C LYS A 57 0.50 -5.14 7.19
N SER A 58 0.79 -5.03 5.90
CA SER A 58 0.36 -3.91 5.06
C SER A 58 -1.17 -3.84 4.98
N ILE A 59 -1.84 -4.98 4.84
CA ILE A 59 -3.30 -5.07 4.79
C ILE A 59 -3.92 -4.62 6.11
N TYR A 60 -3.42 -5.14 7.24
CA TYR A 60 -3.86 -4.71 8.58
C TYR A 60 -3.65 -3.22 8.80
N THR A 61 -2.51 -2.68 8.36
CA THR A 61 -2.20 -1.25 8.50
C THR A 61 -3.14 -0.39 7.67
N LEU A 62 -3.41 -0.79 6.42
CA LEU A 62 -4.38 -0.10 5.57
C LEU A 62 -5.78 -0.13 6.19
N ALA A 63 -6.25 -1.29 6.65
CA ALA A 63 -7.55 -1.40 7.33
C ALA A 63 -7.64 -0.55 8.60
N GLN A 64 -6.53 -0.36 9.32
CA GLN A 64 -6.49 0.45 10.53
C GLN A 64 -6.56 1.96 10.26
N PHE A 65 -5.88 2.45 9.22
CA PHE A 65 -5.68 3.90 9.03
C PHE A 65 -6.43 4.47 7.83
N CYS A 66 -7.00 3.64 6.95
CA CYS A 66 -7.73 4.04 5.76
C CYS A 66 -9.16 3.45 5.81
N PRO A 67 -10.10 4.10 6.54
CA PRO A 67 -11.44 3.55 6.74
C PRO A 67 -12.30 3.51 5.47
N ASP A 68 -12.00 4.35 4.48
CA ASP A 68 -12.71 4.41 3.19
C ASP A 68 -12.06 3.52 2.11
N LEU A 69 -11.25 2.54 2.51
CA LEU A 69 -10.51 1.68 1.60
C LEU A 69 -11.47 0.72 0.88
N GLU A 70 -11.48 0.79 -0.45
CA GLU A 70 -12.41 0.05 -1.32
C GLU A 70 -11.73 -1.07 -2.09
N TRP A 71 -10.45 -0.91 -2.42
CA TRP A 71 -9.76 -1.86 -3.27
C TRP A 71 -8.31 -2.07 -2.85
N ILE A 72 -7.93 -3.33 -2.65
CA ILE A 72 -6.54 -3.74 -2.49
C ILE A 72 -6.21 -4.83 -3.50
N SER A 73 -5.13 -4.62 -4.26
CA SER A 73 -4.50 -5.71 -5.02
C SER A 73 -3.22 -6.14 -4.30
N TYR A 74 -3.30 -7.30 -3.66
CA TYR A 74 -2.19 -7.97 -3.01
C TYR A 74 -2.07 -9.38 -3.61
N ALA A 75 -0.84 -9.85 -3.82
CA ALA A 75 -0.61 -11.23 -4.20
C ALA A 75 0.17 -11.87 -3.06
N ASP A 76 -0.46 -12.78 -2.35
CA ASP A 76 0.28 -13.69 -1.49
C ASP A 76 1.10 -14.65 -2.36
N TYR A 77 2.21 -15.17 -1.83
CA TYR A 77 2.96 -16.24 -2.50
C TYR A 77 2.19 -17.58 -2.50
N SER A 78 0.97 -17.64 -1.94
CA SER A 78 0.08 -18.82 -1.93
C SER A 78 -0.75 -19.00 -3.21
N GLY A 79 -0.70 -18.04 -4.15
CA GLY A 79 -1.42 -18.16 -5.42
C GLY A 79 -2.93 -17.88 -5.32
N GLY A 80 -3.40 -17.37 -4.18
CA GLY A 80 -4.77 -16.94 -3.99
C GLY A 80 -4.88 -15.43 -4.18
N LEU A 81 -5.71 -14.96 -5.12
CA LEU A 81 -6.22 -13.60 -5.07
C LEU A 81 -7.08 -13.47 -3.81
N ASN A 82 -6.48 -13.17 -2.66
CA ASN A 82 -7.23 -12.71 -1.50
C ASN A 82 -7.66 -11.27 -1.77
N LEU A 83 -8.79 -11.13 -2.46
CA LEU A 83 -9.56 -9.90 -2.52
C LEU A 83 -10.12 -9.65 -1.11
N TYR A 84 -9.33 -9.02 -0.24
CA TYR A 84 -9.87 -8.40 0.96
C TYR A 84 -10.63 -7.15 0.49
N VAL A 85 -11.90 -7.33 0.16
CA VAL A 85 -12.86 -6.24 0.09
C VAL A 85 -13.72 -6.42 1.35
N THR A 86 -13.61 -5.48 2.27
CA THR A 86 -14.60 -5.33 3.34
C THR A 86 -15.87 -4.81 2.70
N GLU A 87 -16.90 -5.67 2.77
CA GLU A 87 -18.26 -5.62 2.18
C GLU A 87 -18.39 -6.02 0.71
#